data_AF-A0A2R6N433-F1
#
_entry.id   AF-A0A2R6N433-F1
#
_cell.length_a   1.000
_cell.length_b   1.000
_cell.length_c   1.000
_cell.angle_alpha   90.00
_cell.angle_beta   90.00
_cell.angle_gamma   90.00
#
_symmetry.space_group_name_H-M   'P 1'
#
loop_
_entity.id
_entity.type
_entity.pdbx_description
1 polymer ?
#
loop_
_entity_poly.entity_id
_entity_poly.type
_entity_poly.pdbx_seq_one_letter_code
_entity_poly.pdbx_strand_id
1 'polypeptide(L)' 'MRPSTEHSKSEVYECTDCGERVSDPDTRLCGACGGEFINLSKSRDL' A
#
# COMPACT_ATOMS: atom_id res chain seq x y z
N MET A 1 -4.94 -29.60 -10.14
CA MET A 1 -4.33 -28.73 -9.12
C MET A 1 -4.16 -27.35 -9.73
N ARG A 2 -5.05 -26.39 -9.39
CA ARG A 2 -4.86 -24.98 -9.75
C ARG A 2 -4.04 -24.36 -8.62
N PRO A 3 -2.87 -23.76 -8.87
CA PRO A 3 -2.22 -22.98 -7.83
C PRO A 3 -3.10 -21.77 -7.59
N SER A 4 -3.75 -21.74 -6.42
CA SER A 4 -4.24 -20.50 -5.86
C SER A 4 -3.01 -19.61 -5.76
N THR A 5 -2.84 -18.70 -6.72
CA THR A 5 -1.99 -17.56 -6.52
C THR A 5 -2.70 -16.71 -5.48
N GLU A 6 -2.59 -17.13 -4.21
CA GLU A 6 -2.56 -16.24 -3.06
C GLU A 6 -1.39 -15.30 -3.32
N HIS A 7 -1.63 -14.36 -4.22
CA HIS A 7 -0.87 -13.16 -4.34
C HIS A 7 -1.18 -12.45 -3.02
N SER A 8 -0.42 -12.80 -1.98
CA SER A 8 -0.16 -11.91 -0.86
C SER A 8 0.57 -10.70 -1.45
N LYS A 9 -0.16 -9.92 -2.27
CA LYS A 9 0.22 -8.57 -2.63
C LYS A 9 0.05 -7.83 -1.32
N SER A 10 1.11 -7.82 -0.52
CA SER A 10 1.24 -6.89 0.58
C SER A 10 0.84 -5.53 0.02
N GLU A 11 -0.25 -4.98 0.54
CA GLU A 11 -0.77 -3.72 0.06
C GLU A 11 0.23 -2.65 0.49
N VAL A 12 1.03 -2.17 -0.47
CA VAL A 12 2.02 -1.13 -0.25
C VAL A 12 1.31 0.19 -0.39
N TYR A 13 1.45 1.02 0.62
CA TYR A 13 0.95 2.37 0.64
C TYR A 13 2.11 3.35 0.67
N GLU A 14 1.94 4.49 0.01
CA GLU A 14 2.92 5.57 0.00
C GLU A 14 2.25 6.87 0.44
N CYS A 15 2.93 7.66 1.27
CA CYS A 15 2.43 8.97 1.64
C CYS A 15 2.65 9.97 0.52
N THR A 16 1.61 10.69 0.10
CA THR A 16 1.70 11.67 -0.99
C THR A 16 2.47 12.94 -0.61
N ASP A 17 2.70 13.17 0.67
CA ASP A 17 3.31 14.40 1.18
C ASP A 17 4.81 14.22 1.48
N CYS A 18 5.15 13.19 2.26
CA CYS A 18 6.53 12.89 2.65
C CYS A 18 7.18 11.71 1.91
N GLY A 19 6.42 10.92 1.13
CA GLY A 19 6.96 9.78 0.37
C GLY A 19 7.25 8.52 1.19
N GLU A 20 6.81 8.47 2.45
CA GLU A 20 6.94 7.30 3.34
C GLU A 20 6.21 6.08 2.76
N ARG A 21 6.86 4.91 2.71
CA ARG A 21 6.25 3.65 2.22
C ARG A 21 6.02 2.67 3.35
N VAL A 22 4.79 2.17 3.43
CA VAL A 22 4.35 1.25 4.48
C VAL A 22 3.51 0.12 3.89
N SER A 23 3.77 -1.10 4.34
CA SER A 23 2.90 -2.23 4.03
C SER A 23 1.92 -2.43 5.18
N ASP A 24 0.62 -2.37 4.87
CA ASP A 24 -0.45 -2.53 5.86
C ASP A 24 -0.42 -1.45 6.98
N PRO A 25 -0.60 -0.16 6.66
CA PRO A 25 -0.69 0.86 7.70
C PRO A 25 -1.99 0.69 8.50
N ASP A 26 -1.87 0.73 9.82
CA ASP A 26 -3.02 0.70 10.75
C ASP A 26 -3.97 1.91 10.52
N THR A 27 -3.42 3.03 10.03
CA THR A 27 -4.14 4.27 9.74
C THR A 27 -3.87 4.78 8.33
N ARG A 28 -4.88 5.36 7.66
CA ARG A 28 -4.72 6.02 6.35
C ARG A 28 -3.90 7.32 6.37
N LEU A 29 -3.51 7.79 7.55
CA LEU A 29 -2.72 9.00 7.74
C LEU A 29 -1.29 8.62 8.13
N CYS A 30 -0.33 9.35 7.58
CA CYS A 30 1.08 9.22 7.91
C CYS A 30 1.35 9.81 9.28
N GLY A 31 1.91 9.01 10.20
CA GLY A 31 2.28 9.48 11.53
C GLY A 31 3.45 10.48 11.54
N ALA A 32 4.25 10.54 10.47
CA ALA A 32 5.42 11.42 10.39
C ALA A 32 5.07 12.83 9.86
N CYS A 33 4.23 12.92 8.84
CA CYS A 33 3.91 14.19 8.18
C CYS A 33 2.42 14.55 8.22
N GLY A 34 1.53 13.64 8.64
CA GLY A 34 0.08 13.84 8.65
C GLY A 34 -0.60 13.71 7.28
N GLY A 35 0.17 13.48 6.21
CA GLY A 35 -0.35 13.27 4.86
C GLY A 35 -1.11 11.95 4.70
N GLU A 36 -1.82 11.78 3.59
CA GLU A 36 -2.58 10.56 3.31
C GLU A 36 -1.73 9.47 2.64
N PHE A 37 -1.97 8.23 3.03
CA PHE A 37 -1.40 7.04 2.42
C PHE A 37 -2.24 6.58 1.23
N ILE A 38 -1.61 6.48 0.06
CA ILE A 38 -2.22 5.97 -1.18
C ILE A 38 -1.76 4.55 -1.47
N ASN A 39 -2.68 3.68 -1.85
CA ASN A 39 -2.37 2.28 -2.16
C ASN A 39 -1.70 2.18 -3.55
N LEU A 40 -0.44 1.77 -3.58
CA LEU A 40 0.35 1.54 -4.80
C LEU A 40 0.19 0.11 -5.34
N SER A 41 -0.25 -0.83 -4.50
CA SER A 41 -0.44 -2.24 -4.89
C SER A 41 -1.63 -2.47 -5.84
N LYS A 42 -2.55 -1.49 -5.96
CA LYS A 42 -3.63 -1.44 -6.95
C LYS A 42 -3.17 -1.09 -8.37
N SER A 43 -1.90 -1.25 -8.69
CA SER A 43 -1.42 -1.36 -10.07
C SER A 43 -1.93 -2.67 -10.68
N ARG A 44 -3.14 -2.63 -11.23
CA ARG A 44 -3.87 -3.74 -11.86
C ARG A 44 -4.75 -3.10 -12.94
N ASP A 45 -4.59 -3.30 -14.24
CA ASP A 45 -3.82 -4.21 -15.09
C ASP A 45 -3.36 -3.38 -16.32
N LEU A 46 -2.24 -3.71 -16.96
CA LEU A 46 -2.00 -3.38 -18.36
C LEU A 46 -1.93 -4.70 -19.16
#